data_AF-A0A1Q1FHV3-F1
#
_entry.id   AF-A0A1Q1FHV3-F1
#
_cell.length_a   1.000
_cell.length_b   1.000
_cell.length_c   1.000
_cell.angle_alpha   90.00
_cell.angle_beta   90.00
_cell.angle_gamma   90.00
#
_symmetry.space_group_name_H-M   'P 1'
#
loop_
_entity.id
_entity.type
_entity.pdbx_description
1 polymer ?
#
loop_
_entity_poly.entity_id
_entity_poly.type
_entity_poly.pdbx_seq_one_letter_code
_entity_poly.pdbx_strand_id
1 'polypeptide(L)'
;MSSRDDAPREMPKALVEDYLEQEAGTRAFLDDLQKLAAEGRRATVRDRLREFAEHSQGAFFAVALSLGGSAQFFADVEAQMDVETGGKLRDLKETYGNLADEFSIVRSEQTKDRHNPVTSLSTATTYQSDEEVPLVEYTPLSGEMELYEGRESPEEILQVAHFMVRATTDALDVALENDQPVNTEELSALIDRREELESELGALRDQIDELRRTPVDE
;
A
#
# COMPACT_ATOMS: atom_id res chain seq x y z
N MET A 1 -32.43 -0.20 11.23
CA MET A 1 -31.85 -1.38 11.90
C MET A 1 -31.86 -2.53 10.91
N SER A 2 -30.73 -2.79 10.27
CA SER A 2 -30.44 -4.06 9.61
C SER A 2 -28.93 -4.24 9.68
N SER A 3 -28.50 -5.41 10.15
CA SER A 3 -27.18 -5.74 10.69
C SER A 3 -26.05 -5.49 9.69
N ARG A 4 -25.14 -4.59 10.02
CA ARG A 4 -23.76 -4.52 9.50
C ARG A 4 -22.87 -4.97 10.66
N ASP A 5 -22.64 -6.28 10.77
CA ASP A 5 -21.54 -6.93 11.50
C ASP A 5 -21.87 -8.42 11.64
N ASP A 6 -21.61 -9.17 10.57
CA ASP A 6 -21.39 -10.62 10.67
C ASP A 6 -20.43 -10.98 9.53
N ALA A 7 -19.16 -10.59 9.69
CA ALA A 7 -18.11 -11.47 9.19
C ALA A 7 -18.30 -12.80 9.96
N PRO A 8 -18.27 -13.98 9.31
CA PRO A 8 -18.56 -15.21 10.02
C PRO A 8 -17.56 -15.36 11.16
N ARG A 9 -18.07 -15.45 12.40
CA ARG A 9 -17.26 -15.73 13.59
C ARG A 9 -16.41 -16.99 13.45
N GLU A 10 -16.64 -17.85 12.46
CA GLU A 10 -15.83 -19.05 12.17
C GLU A 10 -14.52 -18.77 11.41
N MET A 11 -14.36 -17.58 10.79
CA MET A 11 -13.20 -17.26 9.97
C MET A 11 -11.87 -17.23 10.75
N PRO A 12 -11.76 -16.63 11.96
CA PRO A 12 -10.48 -16.55 12.66
C PRO A 12 -9.92 -17.91 13.04
N LYS A 13 -10.76 -18.84 13.52
CA LYS A 13 -10.35 -20.19 13.90
C LYS A 13 -9.79 -20.99 12.71
N ALA A 14 -10.50 -21.04 11.58
CA ALA A 14 -10.07 -21.82 10.42
C ALA A 14 -8.71 -21.35 9.87
N LEU A 15 -8.50 -20.03 9.78
CA LEU A 15 -7.22 -19.45 9.35
C LEU A 15 -6.06 -19.85 10.29
N VAL A 16 -6.32 -19.84 11.60
CA VAL A 16 -5.31 -20.18 12.61
C VAL A 16 -5.04 -21.68 12.65
N GLU A 17 -6.05 -22.53 12.45
CA GLU A 17 -5.87 -23.98 12.30
C GLU A 17 -4.96 -24.31 11.10
N ASP A 18 -5.20 -23.70 9.93
CA ASP A 18 -4.34 -23.85 8.75
C ASP A 18 -2.89 -23.43 9.03
N TYR A 19 -2.69 -22.33 9.77
CA TYR A 19 -1.36 -21.90 10.23
C TYR A 19 -0.71 -22.92 11.17
N LEU A 20 -1.45 -23.42 12.17
CA LEU A 20 -0.92 -24.36 13.17
C LEU A 20 -0.53 -25.70 12.54
N GLU A 21 -1.28 -26.20 11.55
CA GLU A 21 -0.93 -27.41 10.80
C GLU A 21 0.41 -27.29 10.07
N GLN A 22 0.80 -26.07 9.68
CA GLN A 22 2.01 -25.77 8.92
C GLN A 22 3.00 -24.88 9.68
N GLU A 23 2.90 -24.80 11.01
CA GLU A 23 3.59 -23.79 11.82
C GLU A 23 5.10 -23.80 11.59
N ALA A 24 5.74 -24.98 11.65
CA ALA A 24 7.18 -25.10 11.49
C ALA A 24 7.66 -24.67 10.09
N GLY A 25 6.89 -25.00 9.05
CA GLY A 25 7.18 -24.60 7.67
C GLY A 25 6.99 -23.09 7.47
N THR A 26 5.92 -22.54 8.03
CA THR A 26 5.62 -21.10 7.96
C THR A 26 6.69 -20.29 8.69
N ARG A 27 7.10 -20.68 9.89
CA ARG A 27 8.18 -19.99 10.62
C ARG A 27 9.51 -20.05 9.87
N ALA A 28 9.88 -21.20 9.32
CA ALA A 28 11.10 -21.31 8.51
C ALA A 28 11.05 -20.42 7.25
N PHE A 29 9.87 -20.33 6.62
CA PHE A 29 9.65 -19.42 5.50
C PHE A 29 9.78 -17.94 5.92
N LEU A 30 9.21 -17.55 7.06
CA LEU A 30 9.32 -16.19 7.60
C LEU A 30 10.77 -15.83 7.94
N ASP A 31 11.55 -16.76 8.50
CA ASP A 31 12.98 -16.57 8.76
C ASP A 31 13.75 -16.25 7.46
N ASP A 32 13.44 -16.96 6.37
CA ASP A 32 14.05 -16.72 5.08
C ASP A 32 13.60 -15.38 4.46
N LEU A 33 12.34 -14.99 4.62
CA LEU A 33 11.87 -13.67 4.20
C LEU A 33 12.56 -12.54 4.97
N GLN A 34 12.80 -12.71 6.28
CA GLN A 34 13.54 -11.72 7.06
C GLN A 34 14.97 -11.54 6.56
N LYS A 35 15.66 -12.63 6.21
CA LYS A 35 17.01 -12.55 5.63
C LYS A 35 16.99 -11.77 4.31
N LEU A 36 16.06 -12.10 3.42
CA LEU A 36 15.89 -11.40 2.14
C LEU A 36 15.57 -9.91 2.33
N ALA A 37 14.69 -9.59 3.29
CA ALA A 37 14.35 -8.21 3.64
C ALA A 37 15.56 -7.44 4.17
N ALA A 38 16.39 -8.07 5.02
CA ALA A 38 17.62 -7.47 5.55
C ALA A 38 18.69 -7.25 4.46
N GLU A 39 18.70 -8.08 3.41
CA GLU A 39 19.53 -7.91 2.22
C GLU A 39 18.99 -6.85 1.23
N GLY A 40 17.86 -6.21 1.53
CA GLY A 40 17.22 -5.22 0.64
C GLY A 40 16.47 -5.85 -0.54
N ARG A 41 16.27 -7.17 -0.56
CA ARG A 41 15.63 -7.90 -1.68
C ARG A 41 14.10 -7.86 -1.60
N ARG A 42 13.54 -6.65 -1.49
CA ARG A 42 12.10 -6.40 -1.24
C ARG A 42 11.19 -6.98 -2.32
N ALA A 43 11.55 -6.84 -3.60
CA ALA A 43 10.79 -7.43 -4.70
C ALA A 43 10.69 -8.96 -4.56
N THR A 44 11.80 -9.64 -4.25
CA THR A 44 11.81 -11.09 -4.03
C THR A 44 10.98 -11.50 -2.81
N VAL A 45 11.01 -10.71 -1.74
CA VAL A 45 10.13 -10.95 -0.57
C VAL A 45 8.68 -10.89 -1.00
N ARG A 46 8.31 -9.88 -1.80
CA ARG A 46 6.93 -9.68 -2.22
C ARG A 46 6.41 -10.77 -3.15
N ASP A 47 7.23 -11.22 -4.10
CA ASP A 47 6.89 -12.33 -4.98
C ASP A 47 6.66 -13.63 -4.19
N ARG A 48 7.55 -13.94 -3.24
CA ARG A 48 7.39 -15.10 -2.36
C ARG A 48 6.15 -15.00 -1.48
N LEU A 49 5.81 -13.80 -1.00
CA LEU A 49 4.59 -13.60 -0.21
C LEU A 49 3.33 -13.78 -1.06
N ARG A 50 3.34 -13.39 -2.33
CA ARG A 50 2.23 -13.67 -3.26
C ARG A 50 2.08 -15.17 -3.47
N GLU A 51 3.17 -15.87 -3.76
CA GLU A 51 3.16 -17.34 -3.88
C GLU A 51 2.64 -17.99 -2.59
N PHE A 52 3.05 -17.49 -1.41
CA PHE A 52 2.55 -17.99 -0.13
C PHE A 52 1.05 -17.75 0.06
N ALA A 53 0.56 -16.55 -0.31
CA ALA A 53 -0.86 -16.22 -0.25
C ALA A 53 -1.71 -17.08 -1.20
N GLU A 54 -1.17 -17.42 -2.37
CA GLU A 54 -1.83 -18.27 -3.37
C GLU A 54 -1.91 -19.75 -2.93
N HIS A 55 -0.83 -20.30 -2.37
CA HIS A 55 -0.75 -21.74 -2.05
C HIS A 55 -1.20 -22.07 -0.62
N SER A 56 -1.08 -21.13 0.32
CA SER A 56 -1.38 -21.30 1.74
C SER A 56 -2.15 -20.10 2.29
N GLN A 57 -3.28 -19.78 1.63
CA GLN A 57 -4.09 -18.60 1.93
C GLN A 57 -4.45 -18.46 3.42
N GLY A 58 -4.88 -19.55 4.08
CA GLY A 58 -5.24 -19.53 5.50
C GLY A 58 -4.10 -19.08 6.40
N ALA A 59 -2.93 -19.74 6.26
CA ALA A 59 -1.73 -19.40 6.99
C ALA A 59 -1.23 -17.98 6.70
N PHE A 60 -1.31 -17.53 5.43
CA PHE A 60 -0.98 -16.17 5.05
C PHE A 60 -1.82 -15.14 5.80
N PHE A 61 -3.15 -15.28 5.80
CA PHE A 61 -4.02 -14.33 6.50
C PHE A 61 -3.85 -14.39 8.02
N ALA A 62 -3.64 -15.56 8.60
CA ALA A 62 -3.34 -15.70 10.03
C ALA A 62 -2.08 -14.91 10.41
N VAL A 63 -0.99 -15.06 9.64
CA VAL A 63 0.25 -14.28 9.85
C VAL A 63 0.00 -12.80 9.63
N ALA A 64 -0.63 -12.40 8.51
CA ALA A 64 -0.88 -11.00 8.18
C ALA A 64 -1.70 -10.28 9.27
N LEU A 65 -2.74 -10.93 9.81
CA LEU A 65 -3.57 -10.38 10.88
C LEU A 65 -2.81 -10.31 12.21
N SER A 66 -1.96 -11.30 12.49
CA SER A 66 -1.10 -11.34 13.67
C SER A 66 -0.08 -10.20 13.65
N LEU A 67 0.61 -10.00 12.52
CA LEU A 67 1.59 -8.91 12.34
C LEU A 67 0.92 -7.52 12.40
N GLY A 68 -0.25 -7.39 11.78
CA GLY A 68 -1.06 -6.16 11.87
C GLY A 68 -1.48 -5.80 13.29
N GLY A 69 -1.50 -6.78 14.20
CA GLY A 69 -1.72 -6.54 15.63
C GLY A 69 -3.15 -6.13 15.98
N SER A 70 -4.15 -6.60 15.24
CA SER A 70 -5.55 -6.29 15.53
C SER A 70 -5.97 -6.88 16.88
N ALA A 71 -6.30 -6.01 17.83
CA ALA A 71 -6.80 -6.45 19.15
C ALA A 71 -8.05 -7.32 19.04
N GLN A 72 -8.92 -7.00 18.07
CA GLN A 72 -10.12 -7.78 17.78
C GLN A 72 -9.77 -9.20 17.31
N PHE A 73 -8.80 -9.33 16.41
CA PHE A 73 -8.36 -10.64 15.91
C PHE A 73 -7.86 -11.54 17.04
N PHE A 74 -7.00 -11.02 17.93
CA PHE A 74 -6.53 -11.81 19.07
C PHE A 74 -7.67 -12.18 20.03
N ALA A 75 -8.59 -11.25 20.32
CA ALA A 75 -9.74 -11.53 21.18
C ALA A 75 -10.65 -12.63 20.58
N ASP A 76 -10.85 -12.62 19.26
CA ASP A 76 -11.63 -13.64 18.56
C ASP A 76 -10.95 -15.01 18.60
N VAL A 77 -9.63 -15.07 18.40
CA VAL A 77 -8.85 -16.31 18.51
C VAL A 77 -8.91 -16.88 19.92
N GLU A 78 -8.73 -16.05 20.94
CA GLU A 78 -8.78 -16.48 22.35
C GLU A 78 -10.17 -16.96 22.76
N ALA A 79 -11.23 -16.36 22.21
CA ALA A 79 -12.60 -16.79 22.47
C ALA A 79 -12.98 -18.11 21.79
N GLN A 80 -12.39 -18.40 20.63
CA GLN A 80 -12.74 -19.57 19.80
C GLN A 80 -11.82 -20.78 20.01
N MET A 81 -10.58 -20.52 20.44
CA MET A 81 -9.54 -21.52 20.64
C MET A 81 -9.08 -21.47 22.10
N ASP A 82 -7.97 -20.78 22.37
CA ASP A 82 -7.41 -20.62 23.71
C ASP A 82 -6.39 -19.47 23.76
N VAL A 83 -6.01 -19.08 24.99
CA VAL A 83 -5.07 -17.99 25.26
C VAL A 83 -3.63 -18.33 24.84
N GLU A 84 -3.24 -19.61 24.85
CA GLU A 84 -1.90 -20.05 24.44
C GLU A 84 -1.72 -19.84 22.93
N THR A 85 -2.72 -20.19 22.14
CA THR A 85 -2.78 -19.96 20.69
C THR A 85 -2.72 -18.46 20.38
N GLY A 86 -3.47 -17.63 21.11
CA GLY A 86 -3.35 -16.17 21.01
C GLY A 86 -1.95 -15.67 21.34
N GLY A 87 -1.27 -16.28 22.32
CA GLY A 87 0.13 -16.00 22.67
C GLY A 87 1.11 -16.32 21.55
N LYS A 88 0.97 -17.49 20.89
CA LYS A 88 1.81 -17.89 19.75
C LYS A 88 1.71 -16.92 18.57
N LEU A 89 0.51 -16.39 18.31
CA LEU A 89 0.31 -15.40 17.25
C LEU A 89 0.90 -14.03 17.61
N ARG A 90 0.92 -13.65 18.89
CA ARG A 90 1.61 -12.43 19.33
C ARG A 90 3.12 -12.53 19.17
N ASP A 91 3.70 -13.70 19.45
CA ASP A 91 5.12 -14.00 19.22
C ASP A 91 5.53 -13.80 17.75
N LEU A 92 4.63 -14.06 16.79
CA LEU A 92 4.90 -13.74 15.38
C LEU A 92 5.15 -12.24 15.16
N LYS A 93 4.36 -11.37 15.80
CA LYS A 93 4.54 -9.92 15.69
C LYS A 93 5.84 -9.46 16.34
N GLU A 94 6.19 -10.03 17.48
CA GLU A 94 7.44 -9.73 18.18
C GLU A 94 8.67 -10.15 17.36
N THR A 95 8.61 -11.32 16.71
CA THR A 95 9.73 -11.88 15.95
C THR A 95 9.81 -11.33 14.52
N TYR A 96 8.67 -11.24 13.82
CA TYR A 96 8.58 -10.95 12.39
C TYR A 96 7.92 -9.60 12.06
N GLY A 97 7.83 -8.69 13.05
CA GLY A 97 7.17 -7.38 12.88
C GLY A 97 7.76 -6.52 11.77
N ASN A 98 9.04 -6.71 11.40
CA ASN A 98 9.68 -6.03 10.27
C ASN A 98 9.13 -6.43 8.89
N LEU A 99 8.33 -7.51 8.80
CA LEU A 99 7.64 -7.94 7.60
C LEU A 99 6.19 -7.43 7.55
N ALA A 100 5.71 -6.73 8.58
CA ALA A 100 4.30 -6.34 8.69
C ALA A 100 3.82 -5.51 7.49
N ASP A 101 4.64 -4.58 7.00
CA ASP A 101 4.28 -3.74 5.85
C ASP A 101 4.18 -4.57 4.57
N GLU A 102 5.11 -5.49 4.33
CA GLU A 102 5.09 -6.41 3.19
C GLU A 102 3.82 -7.28 3.19
N PHE A 103 3.47 -7.84 4.34
CA PHE A 103 2.22 -8.59 4.51
C PHE A 103 0.99 -7.72 4.33
N SER A 104 1.01 -6.48 4.81
CA SER A 104 -0.11 -5.53 4.65
C SER A 104 -0.35 -5.22 3.18
N ILE A 105 0.72 -4.97 2.41
CA ILE A 105 0.65 -4.73 0.97
C ILE A 105 0.08 -5.96 0.27
N VAL A 106 0.71 -7.14 0.41
CA VAL A 106 0.23 -8.36 -0.28
C VAL A 106 -1.19 -8.72 0.13
N ARG A 107 -1.57 -8.53 1.39
CA ARG A 107 -2.96 -8.72 1.83
C ARG A 107 -3.91 -7.77 1.12
N SER A 108 -3.50 -6.52 0.91
CA SER A 108 -4.30 -5.56 0.13
C SER A 108 -4.40 -5.96 -1.34
N GLU A 109 -3.35 -6.55 -1.92
CA GLU A 109 -3.38 -7.09 -3.29
C GLU A 109 -4.40 -8.23 -3.39
N GLN A 110 -4.36 -9.19 -2.46
CA GLN A 110 -5.27 -10.34 -2.43
C GLN A 110 -6.74 -9.97 -2.18
N THR A 111 -6.99 -8.91 -1.40
CA THR A 111 -8.36 -8.54 -0.98
C THR A 111 -8.99 -7.45 -1.83
N LYS A 112 -8.18 -6.64 -2.52
CA LYS A 112 -8.65 -5.49 -3.30
C LYS A 112 -8.22 -5.52 -4.76
N ASP A 113 -7.63 -6.62 -5.22
CA ASP A 113 -7.11 -6.80 -6.58
C ASP A 113 -6.18 -5.66 -7.01
N ARG A 114 -5.33 -5.22 -6.07
CA ARG A 114 -4.32 -4.18 -6.28
C ARG A 114 -2.98 -4.84 -6.60
N HIS A 115 -2.07 -4.10 -7.21
CA HIS A 115 -0.71 -4.56 -7.42
C HIS A 115 0.27 -3.42 -7.14
N ASN A 116 1.18 -3.64 -6.18
CA ASN A 116 2.19 -2.67 -5.73
C ASN A 116 1.61 -1.24 -5.57
N PRO A 117 0.56 -1.04 -4.76
CA PRO A 117 0.00 0.29 -4.56
C PRO A 117 1.07 1.26 -4.06
N VAL A 118 1.13 2.45 -4.65
CA VAL A 118 2.01 3.52 -4.18
C VAL A 118 1.51 3.99 -2.82
N THR A 119 2.37 3.91 -1.81
CA THR A 119 2.08 4.34 -0.44
C THR A 119 2.81 5.62 -0.06
N SER A 120 3.92 5.92 -0.73
CA SER A 120 4.73 7.10 -0.49
C SER A 120 5.55 7.46 -1.73
N LEU A 121 6.10 8.67 -1.73
CA LEU A 121 6.95 9.19 -2.80
C LEU A 121 8.19 9.82 -2.17
N SER A 122 9.38 9.39 -2.60
CA SER A 122 10.62 10.12 -2.33
C SER A 122 10.83 11.15 -3.44
N THR A 123 11.22 12.37 -3.09
CA THR A 123 11.49 13.42 -4.07
C THR A 123 12.76 14.22 -3.73
N ALA A 124 13.45 14.69 -4.76
CA ALA A 124 14.55 15.64 -4.67
C ALA A 124 14.49 16.62 -5.85
N THR A 125 15.02 17.83 -5.67
CA THR A 125 15.08 18.84 -6.73
C THR A 125 16.53 19.16 -7.07
N THR A 126 16.85 19.15 -8.36
CA THR A 126 18.13 19.60 -8.91
C THR A 126 17.87 20.71 -9.94
N TYR A 127 18.93 21.33 -10.47
CA TYR A 127 18.81 22.35 -11.51
C TYR A 127 19.80 22.06 -12.63
N GLN A 128 19.31 22.03 -13.87
CA GLN A 128 20.14 21.86 -15.06
C GLN A 128 20.48 23.24 -15.61
N SER A 129 21.69 23.72 -15.31
CA SER A 129 22.12 25.08 -15.66
C SER A 129 22.15 25.36 -17.16
N ASP A 130 22.48 24.36 -17.99
CA ASP A 130 22.65 24.55 -19.42
C ASP A 130 21.33 24.81 -20.16
N GLU A 131 20.23 24.30 -19.61
CA GLU A 131 18.86 24.48 -20.14
C GLU A 131 18.05 25.46 -19.29
N GLU A 132 18.60 25.90 -18.16
CA GLU A 132 17.93 26.76 -17.17
C GLU A 132 16.64 26.15 -16.59
N VAL A 133 16.56 24.82 -16.54
CA VAL A 133 15.37 24.08 -16.10
C VAL A 133 15.61 23.40 -14.74
N PRO A 134 14.72 23.58 -13.74
CA PRO A 134 14.72 22.75 -12.55
C PRO A 134 14.31 21.32 -12.92
N LEU A 135 14.94 20.33 -12.31
CA LEU A 135 14.58 18.92 -12.46
C LEU A 135 14.12 18.37 -11.12
N VAL A 136 13.13 17.49 -11.16
CA VAL A 136 12.64 16.77 -9.99
C VAL A 136 12.97 15.30 -10.20
N GLU A 137 13.70 14.75 -9.23
CA GLU A 137 13.96 13.32 -9.10
C GLU A 137 12.89 12.75 -8.16
N TYR A 138 12.26 11.65 -8.56
CA TYR A 138 11.21 11.04 -7.75
C TYR A 138 11.23 9.52 -7.83
N THR A 139 10.90 8.88 -6.72
CA THR A 139 10.87 7.41 -6.58
C THR A 139 9.59 7.02 -5.85
N PRO A 140 8.55 6.55 -6.56
CA PRO A 140 7.35 6.01 -5.91
C PRO A 140 7.69 4.72 -5.17
N LEU A 141 7.18 4.59 -3.95
CA LEU A 141 7.40 3.40 -3.13
C LEU A 141 6.08 2.69 -2.81
N SER A 142 6.15 1.37 -2.76
CA SER A 142 5.10 0.50 -2.24
C SER A 142 5.59 -0.16 -0.94
N GLY A 143 5.26 0.45 0.19
CA GLY A 143 5.99 0.25 1.44
C GLY A 143 7.44 0.71 1.28
N GLU A 144 8.37 -0.17 1.64
CA GLU A 144 9.82 0.07 1.51
C GLU A 144 10.38 -0.33 0.14
N MET A 145 9.54 -0.77 -0.80
CA MET A 145 9.96 -1.21 -2.12
C MET A 145 9.89 -0.06 -3.12
N GLU A 146 11.03 0.33 -3.68
CA GLU A 146 11.11 1.28 -4.79
C GLU A 146 10.53 0.65 -6.06
N LEU A 147 9.66 1.38 -6.76
CA LEU A 147 8.99 0.88 -7.97
C LEU A 147 9.75 1.25 -9.23
N TYR A 148 10.10 2.52 -9.37
CA TYR A 148 10.93 3.06 -10.44
C TYR A 148 11.51 4.42 -10.00
N GLU A 149 12.56 4.85 -10.69
CA GLU A 149 13.14 6.18 -10.52
C GLU A 149 12.81 7.03 -11.75
N GLY A 150 12.30 8.23 -11.52
CA GLY A 150 12.03 9.24 -12.53
C GLY A 150 12.90 10.49 -12.30
N ARG A 151 13.26 11.15 -13.40
CA ARG A 151 13.92 12.46 -13.37
C ARG A 151 13.40 13.28 -14.53
N GLU A 152 12.61 14.30 -14.23
CA GLU A 152 11.82 15.03 -15.20
C GLU A 152 11.76 16.52 -14.83
N SER A 153 11.50 17.37 -15.82
CA SER A 153 11.16 18.77 -15.58
C SER A 153 9.76 18.90 -14.93
N PRO A 154 9.44 20.02 -14.26
CA PRO A 154 8.09 20.26 -13.75
C PRO A 154 6.99 20.17 -14.81
N GLU A 155 7.28 20.55 -16.06
CA GLU A 155 6.32 20.42 -17.17
C GLU A 155 5.95 18.96 -17.42
N GLU A 156 6.96 18.10 -17.54
CA GLU A 156 6.79 16.67 -17.81
C GLU A 156 6.07 15.96 -16.65
N ILE A 157 6.39 16.31 -15.40
CA ILE A 157 5.67 15.78 -14.22
C ILE A 157 4.20 16.16 -14.25
N LEU A 158 3.87 17.42 -14.57
CA LEU A 158 2.47 17.84 -14.67
C LEU A 158 1.75 17.12 -15.81
N GLN A 159 2.46 16.79 -16.89
CA GLN A 159 1.91 15.99 -17.98
C GLN A 159 1.58 14.55 -17.53
N VAL A 160 2.44 13.92 -16.73
CA VAL A 160 2.15 12.61 -16.12
C VAL A 160 0.97 12.70 -15.15
N ALA A 161 0.96 13.71 -14.28
CA ALA A 161 -0.15 13.94 -13.35
C ALA A 161 -1.49 14.13 -14.09
N HIS A 162 -1.48 14.88 -15.20
CA HIS A 162 -2.65 15.05 -16.06
C HIS A 162 -3.16 13.73 -16.61
N PHE A 163 -2.28 12.85 -17.11
CA PHE A 163 -2.69 11.54 -17.61
C PHE A 163 -3.34 10.67 -16.52
N MET A 164 -2.79 10.70 -15.29
CA MET A 164 -3.34 9.93 -14.17
C MET A 164 -4.71 10.45 -13.70
N VAL A 165 -4.86 11.78 -13.58
CA VAL A 165 -6.15 12.40 -13.24
C VAL A 165 -7.20 12.07 -14.30
N ARG A 166 -6.83 12.17 -15.58
CA ARG A 166 -7.73 11.82 -16.68
C ARG A 166 -8.16 10.35 -16.63
N ALA A 167 -7.21 9.42 -16.45
CA ALA A 167 -7.52 8.00 -16.32
C ALA A 167 -8.45 7.71 -15.13
N THR A 168 -8.33 8.48 -14.04
CA THR A 168 -9.22 8.39 -12.88
C THR A 168 -10.63 8.83 -13.22
N THR A 169 -10.78 9.95 -13.94
CA THR A 169 -12.08 10.40 -14.46
C THR A 169 -12.71 9.36 -15.40
N ASP A 170 -11.94 8.85 -16.36
CA ASP A 170 -12.41 7.84 -17.31
C ASP A 170 -12.89 6.56 -16.59
N ALA A 171 -12.22 6.14 -15.51
CA ALA A 171 -12.64 4.98 -14.71
C ALA A 171 -13.97 5.21 -13.98
N LEU A 172 -14.19 6.42 -13.46
CA LEU A 172 -15.46 6.79 -12.81
C LEU A 172 -16.60 6.93 -13.83
N ASP A 173 -16.32 7.47 -15.01
CA ASP A 173 -17.28 7.54 -16.11
C ASP A 173 -17.73 6.14 -16.54
N VAL A 174 -16.79 5.20 -16.70
CA VAL A 174 -17.12 3.78 -16.96
C VAL A 174 -18.00 3.19 -15.86
N ALA A 175 -17.72 3.50 -14.58
CA ALA A 175 -18.56 3.02 -13.48
C ALA A 175 -19.98 3.61 -13.56
N LEU A 176 -20.12 4.90 -13.87
CA LEU A 176 -21.40 5.56 -14.06
C LEU A 176 -22.18 4.99 -15.26
N GLU A 177 -21.53 4.81 -16.40
CA GLU A 177 -22.13 4.25 -17.62
C GLU A 177 -22.63 2.81 -17.43
N ASN A 178 -21.97 2.05 -16.55
CA ASN A 178 -22.33 0.66 -16.27
C ASN A 178 -23.16 0.48 -14.98
N ASP A 179 -23.68 1.57 -14.39
CA ASP A 179 -24.42 1.56 -13.11
C ASP A 179 -23.69 0.82 -11.97
N GLN A 180 -22.35 0.89 -11.96
CA GLN A 180 -21.52 0.24 -10.95
C GLN A 180 -21.39 1.12 -9.70
N PRO A 181 -21.66 0.56 -8.50
CA PRO A 181 -21.58 1.34 -7.28
C PRO A 181 -20.13 1.61 -6.89
N VAL A 182 -19.84 2.87 -6.54
CA VAL A 182 -18.61 3.26 -5.84
C VAL A 182 -18.94 3.40 -4.36
N ASN A 183 -18.13 2.77 -3.50
CA ASN A 183 -18.38 2.80 -2.06
C ASN A 183 -18.14 4.20 -1.48
N THR A 184 -18.79 4.51 -0.35
CA THR A 184 -18.76 5.85 0.25
C THR A 184 -17.38 6.25 0.76
N GLU A 185 -16.57 5.29 1.23
CA GLU A 185 -15.21 5.58 1.71
C GLU A 185 -14.30 6.03 0.57
N GLU A 186 -14.38 5.35 -0.58
CA GLU A 186 -13.67 5.72 -1.80
C GLU A 186 -14.11 7.10 -2.31
N LEU A 187 -15.43 7.36 -2.35
CA LEU A 187 -15.95 8.67 -2.77
C LEU A 187 -15.48 9.81 -1.85
N SER A 188 -15.48 9.60 -0.54
CA SER A 188 -14.95 10.59 0.41
C SER A 188 -13.46 10.82 0.21
N ALA A 189 -12.67 9.75 0.06
CA ALA A 189 -11.24 9.88 -0.19
C ALA A 189 -10.95 10.61 -1.52
N LEU A 190 -11.71 10.33 -2.58
CA LEU A 190 -11.58 11.03 -3.86
C LEU A 190 -11.84 12.53 -3.75
N ILE A 191 -12.83 12.94 -2.94
CA ILE A 191 -13.13 14.34 -2.68
C ILE A 191 -11.95 15.01 -1.97
N ASP A 192 -11.46 14.41 -0.89
CA ASP A 192 -10.34 14.96 -0.11
C ASP A 192 -9.08 15.11 -0.98
N ARG A 193 -8.75 14.09 -1.78
CA ARG A 193 -7.55 14.12 -2.64
C ARG A 193 -7.68 15.12 -3.79
N ARG A 194 -8.89 15.29 -4.34
CA ARG A 194 -9.15 16.34 -5.35
C ARG A 194 -8.91 17.73 -4.75
N GLU A 195 -9.42 17.99 -3.54
CA GLU A 195 -9.27 19.28 -2.87
C GLU A 195 -7.80 19.58 -2.54
N GLU A 196 -7.05 18.58 -2.07
CA GLU A 196 -5.59 18.67 -1.87
C GLU A 196 -4.88 19.04 -3.18
N LEU A 197 -5.17 18.34 -4.29
CA LEU A 197 -4.59 18.63 -5.61
C LEU A 197 -4.93 20.04 -6.12
N GLU A 198 -6.18 20.49 -5.95
CA GLU A 198 -6.61 21.84 -6.35
C GLU A 198 -5.85 22.92 -5.58
N SER A 199 -5.62 22.71 -4.28
CA SER A 199 -4.83 23.62 -3.44
C SER A 199 -3.38 23.71 -3.93
N GLU A 200 -2.73 22.57 -4.17
CA GLU A 200 -1.34 22.53 -4.65
C GLU A 200 -1.19 23.15 -6.05
N LEU A 201 -2.14 22.92 -6.96
CA LEU A 201 -2.17 23.57 -8.28
C LEU A 201 -2.36 25.09 -8.17
N GLY A 202 -3.09 25.55 -7.15
CA GLY A 202 -3.20 26.97 -6.82
C GLY A 202 -1.84 27.57 -6.42
N ALA A 203 -1.13 26.93 -5.50
CA ALA A 203 0.20 27.36 -5.07
C ALA A 203 1.22 27.36 -6.23
N LEU A 204 1.20 26.33 -7.06
CA LEU A 204 2.03 26.24 -8.26
C LEU A 204 1.77 27.39 -9.23
N ARG A 205 0.50 27.75 -9.46
CA ARG A 205 0.15 28.89 -10.32
C ARG A 205 0.76 30.19 -9.79
N ASP A 206 0.68 30.43 -8.48
CA ASP A 206 1.24 31.63 -7.87
C ASP A 206 2.76 31.68 -8.06
N GLN A 207 3.46 30.55 -7.93
CA GLN A 207 4.91 30.44 -8.18
C GLN A 207 5.26 30.72 -9.65
N ILE A 208 4.49 30.17 -10.61
CA ILE A 208 4.69 30.43 -12.04
C ILE A 208 4.50 31.93 -12.35
N ASP A 209 3.47 32.56 -11.77
CA ASP A 209 3.21 33.99 -11.95
C ASP A 209 4.31 34.86 -11.33
N GLU A 210 4.93 34.44 -10.23
CA GLU A 210 6.10 35.10 -9.63
C GLU A 210 7.34 34.97 -10.52
N LEU A 211 7.65 33.76 -11.01
CA LEU A 211 8.77 33.53 -11.93
C LEU A 211 8.63 34.34 -13.22
N ARG A 212 7.42 34.46 -13.77
CA ARG A 212 7.13 35.30 -14.95
C ARG A 212 7.38 36.79 -14.74
N ARG A 213 7.32 37.27 -13.49
CA ARG A 213 7.57 38.68 -13.13
C ARG A 213 9.02 38.95 -12.80
N THR A 214 9.82 37.90 -12.59
CA THR A 214 11.25 38.02 -12.28
C THR A 214 12.00 38.24 -13.60
N PRO A 215 12.74 39.35 -13.76
CA PRO A 215 13.54 39.56 -14.97
C PRO A 215 14.62 38.49 -15.07
N VAL A 216 14.78 37.92 -16.27
CA VAL A 216 15.95 37.10 -16.61
C VAL A 216 17.06 38.08 -16.97
N ASP A 217 18.14 38.14 -16.18
CA ASP A 217 19.30 38.96 -16.52
C ASP A 217 19.95 38.37 -17.80
N GLU A 218 20.04 39.18 -18.87
CA GLU A 218 20.70 38.83 -20.15
C GLU A 218 22.22 38.67 -20.03
#